data_AF-A0A3P8RPQ7-F1
#
_entry.id   AF-A0A3P8RPQ7-F1
#
_cell.length_a   1.000
_cell.length_b   1.000
_cell.length_c   1.000
_cell.angle_alpha   90.00
_cell.angle_beta   90.00
_cell.angle_gamma   90.00
#
_symmetry.space_group_name_H-M   'P 1'
#
loop_
_entity.id
_entity.type
_entity.pdbx_description
1 polymer ?
#
loop_
_entity_poly.entity_id
_entity_poly.type
_entity_poly.pdbx_seq_one_letter_code
_entity_poly.pdbx_strand_id
1 'polypeptide(L)'
;MERDQSNDKMLARNRFLLLVVVGGAALAILSLSLQFLNLIPTTPIVEERPFQAADRVVAVALGKSRKRVFPVPHSEEPNHISEAYGYCNTPNRTEQAWEGHSPADYKLLSVQVMIRHGDRYPLYSIPKTKRPSIDCTLSTSRKPSHPLLNSFIGHMGQGSRGHWESPLSSVPRLPNHSACEMGELTQTGVVQHLHNGQLLHHAYKRHNLLPSDWSPRQLWVETTGKSRTLQSGLAFLYGFIPDFDWTRLTVRHQWSTLFCGSACDCPARNRYLEEEQRRQYRFRVADTELEKTYVDMARTLGVLTRQLRAANPIDSLLCHLCHDLSFPCVPMGDTGSGGCLTMAQFAVIRRQQLDDEVDRRRMGLYRKYAILAMYPYLNRTATKMERVAKASEAGRQPRAGGEEVFTLASAHDVTVAPLLSALGLEEARFPRFAARIVFELWKSPPVTQGQAKKKAGKGEKSKTKDGELFIRVLYNGEDVTFHTTFCRSHDRHTSQPLCPLKNFLSFVRKDMFSVVNATSYKEACYRRPG
;
A
#
# COMPACT_ATOMS: atom_id res chain seq x y z
N MET A 1 -63.25 -34.30 29.73
CA MET A 1 -62.80 -33.11 28.97
C MET A 1 -61.32 -32.88 29.29
N GLU A 2 -60.45 -33.81 28.90
CA GLU A 2 -59.02 -33.77 29.30
C GLU A 2 -58.13 -34.58 28.34
N ARG A 3 -58.56 -34.71 27.07
CA ARG A 3 -57.80 -35.44 26.04
C ARG A 3 -57.55 -34.63 24.77
N ASP A 4 -57.94 -33.34 24.77
CA ASP A 4 -57.79 -32.44 23.61
C ASP A 4 -56.64 -31.43 23.74
N GLN A 5 -56.16 -31.12 24.95
CA GLN A 5 -55.09 -30.11 25.14
C GLN A 5 -53.66 -30.63 24.89
N SER A 6 -53.46 -31.95 24.75
CA SER A 6 -52.13 -32.53 24.55
C SER A 6 -51.68 -32.54 23.08
N ASN A 7 -52.63 -32.63 22.14
CA ASN A 7 -52.30 -32.66 20.70
C ASN A 7 -51.93 -31.29 20.15
N ASP A 8 -52.58 -30.21 20.62
CA ASP A 8 -52.28 -28.85 20.16
C ASP A 8 -50.90 -28.34 20.60
N LYS A 9 -50.42 -28.73 21.79
CA LYS A 9 -49.07 -28.40 22.24
C LYS A 9 -47.98 -29.12 21.45
N MET A 10 -48.25 -30.35 21.00
CA MET A 10 -47.30 -31.12 20.19
C MET A 10 -47.22 -30.58 18.74
N LEU A 11 -48.36 -30.17 18.17
CA LEU A 11 -48.43 -29.59 16.82
C LEU A 11 -47.74 -28.22 16.74
N ALA A 12 -47.91 -27.37 17.76
CA ALA A 12 -47.27 -26.05 17.83
C ALA A 12 -45.74 -26.16 17.98
N ARG A 13 -45.24 -27.13 18.77
CA ARG A 13 -43.80 -27.35 18.96
C ARG A 13 -43.12 -27.85 17.69
N ASN A 14 -43.78 -28.73 16.93
CA ASN A 14 -43.26 -29.21 15.65
C ASN A 14 -43.30 -28.13 14.55
N ARG A 15 -44.30 -27.25 14.54
CA ARG A 15 -44.35 -26.11 13.60
C ARG A 15 -43.27 -25.06 13.90
N PHE A 16 -42.96 -24.82 15.19
CA PHE A 16 -41.88 -23.91 15.58
C PHE A 16 -40.49 -24.46 15.21
N LEU A 17 -40.24 -25.75 15.41
CA LEU A 17 -39.01 -26.42 14.95
C LEU A 17 -38.88 -26.41 13.43
N LEU A 18 -39.97 -26.60 12.68
CA LEU A 18 -39.95 -26.50 11.22
C LEU A 18 -39.65 -25.07 10.74
N LEU A 19 -40.21 -24.04 11.41
CA LEU A 19 -39.95 -22.63 11.11
C LEU A 19 -38.50 -22.22 11.45
N VAL A 20 -37.92 -22.75 12.51
CA VAL A 20 -36.52 -22.48 12.89
C VAL A 20 -35.54 -23.19 11.96
N VAL A 21 -35.84 -24.43 11.53
CA VAL A 21 -34.97 -25.18 10.61
C VAL A 21 -35.08 -24.67 9.17
N VAL A 22 -36.29 -24.40 8.68
CA VAL A 22 -36.52 -23.87 7.32
C VAL A 22 -36.16 -22.39 7.24
N GLY A 23 -36.50 -21.60 8.27
CA GLY A 23 -36.09 -20.18 8.37
C GLY A 23 -34.59 -20.02 8.58
N GLY A 24 -33.96 -20.90 9.39
CA GLY A 24 -32.51 -20.95 9.58
C GLY A 24 -31.76 -21.39 8.32
N ALA A 25 -32.27 -22.38 7.58
CA ALA A 25 -31.70 -22.80 6.31
C ALA A 25 -31.87 -21.73 5.21
N ALA A 26 -33.02 -21.06 5.14
CA ALA A 26 -33.25 -19.96 4.19
C ALA A 26 -32.38 -18.72 4.49
N LEU A 27 -32.19 -18.37 5.77
CA LEU A 27 -31.27 -17.31 6.19
C LEU A 27 -29.81 -17.69 5.98
N ALA A 28 -29.42 -18.95 6.20
CA ALA A 28 -28.08 -19.44 5.89
C ALA A 28 -27.80 -19.41 4.39
N ILE A 29 -28.76 -19.80 3.54
CA ILE A 29 -28.66 -19.74 2.07
C ILE A 29 -28.65 -18.28 1.58
N LEU A 30 -29.45 -17.38 2.15
CA LEU A 30 -29.39 -15.94 1.85
C LEU A 30 -28.06 -15.30 2.31
N SER A 31 -27.51 -15.73 3.46
CA SER A 31 -26.20 -15.24 3.95
C SER A 31 -25.03 -15.79 3.13
N LEU A 32 -25.07 -17.07 2.69
CA LEU A 32 -24.11 -17.63 1.74
C LEU A 32 -24.22 -16.92 0.39
N SER A 33 -25.42 -16.66 -0.11
CA SER A 33 -25.63 -15.97 -1.40
C SER A 33 -25.12 -14.53 -1.37
N LEU A 34 -25.29 -13.81 -0.26
CA LEU A 34 -24.75 -12.45 -0.06
C LEU A 34 -23.22 -12.44 0.12
N GLN A 35 -22.63 -13.51 0.65
CA GLN A 35 -21.17 -13.67 0.74
C GLN A 35 -20.54 -14.05 -0.62
N PHE A 36 -21.24 -14.80 -1.47
CA PHE A 36 -20.74 -15.19 -2.80
C PHE A 36 -20.93 -14.12 -3.88
N LEU A 37 -21.92 -13.23 -3.77
CA LEU A 37 -22.11 -12.12 -4.72
C LEU A 37 -21.06 -11.00 -4.58
N ASN A 38 -20.33 -10.93 -3.47
CA ASN A 38 -19.23 -9.98 -3.25
C ASN A 38 -17.84 -10.53 -3.66
N LEU A 39 -17.78 -11.69 -4.34
CA LEU A 39 -16.54 -12.31 -4.82
C LEU A 39 -16.30 -12.09 -6.33
N ILE A 40 -17.07 -11.21 -6.97
CA ILE A 40 -16.80 -10.78 -8.35
C ILE A 40 -16.08 -9.43 -8.28
N PRO A 41 -14.93 -9.25 -8.97
CA PRO A 41 -14.26 -7.95 -9.00
C PRO A 41 -15.17 -6.95 -9.72
N THR A 42 -15.83 -6.07 -8.98
CA THR A 42 -16.41 -4.86 -9.57
C THR A 42 -15.28 -3.86 -9.71
N THR A 43 -14.96 -3.50 -10.94
CA THR A 43 -14.10 -2.36 -11.26
C THR A 43 -14.59 -1.12 -10.50
N PRO A 44 -13.69 -0.24 -10.01
CA PRO A 44 -14.11 0.93 -9.26
C PRO A 44 -14.94 1.84 -10.16
N ILE A 45 -16.18 2.07 -9.77
CA ILE A 45 -17.09 3.03 -10.37
C ILE A 45 -16.49 4.42 -10.12
N VAL A 46 -16.18 5.14 -11.20
CA VAL A 46 -15.92 6.58 -11.16
C VAL A 46 -17.29 7.25 -11.06
N GLU A 47 -17.65 7.73 -9.87
CA GLU A 47 -18.78 8.67 -9.73
C GLU A 47 -18.29 10.08 -10.09
N GLU A 48 -18.82 10.60 -11.19
CA GLU A 48 -18.70 12.00 -11.58
C GLU A 48 -19.42 12.90 -10.56
N ARG A 49 -18.74 13.96 -10.12
CA ARG A 49 -19.39 15.05 -9.38
C ARG A 49 -20.24 15.87 -10.36
N PRO A 50 -21.52 16.19 -10.06
CA PRO A 50 -22.33 16.97 -10.98
C PRO A 50 -21.94 18.45 -10.92
N PHE A 51 -21.48 18.98 -12.05
CA PHE A 51 -21.45 20.43 -12.32
C PHE A 51 -22.88 20.93 -12.52
N GLN A 52 -23.26 21.97 -11.76
CA GLN A 52 -24.51 22.69 -11.96
C GLN A 52 -24.40 23.59 -13.21
N ALA A 53 -25.15 23.27 -14.25
CA ALA A 53 -25.56 24.22 -15.27
C ALA A 53 -27.09 24.16 -15.39
N ALA A 54 -27.72 25.30 -15.23
CA ALA A 54 -29.16 25.47 -15.29
C ALA A 54 -29.67 25.32 -16.72
N ASP A 55 -30.72 24.53 -16.91
CA ASP A 55 -31.86 24.95 -17.73
C ASP A 55 -33.10 24.07 -17.52
N ARG A 56 -34.25 24.74 -17.45
CA ARG A 56 -35.60 24.17 -17.24
C ARG A 56 -36.15 23.59 -18.54
N VAL A 57 -36.56 22.32 -18.54
CA VAL A 57 -37.73 21.86 -19.33
C VAL A 57 -38.47 20.75 -18.56
N VAL A 58 -39.77 20.95 -18.39
CA VAL A 58 -40.73 20.03 -17.76
C VAL A 58 -41.22 19.01 -18.80
N ALA A 59 -41.14 17.71 -18.52
CA ALA A 59 -41.98 16.70 -19.17
C ALA A 59 -42.12 15.40 -18.35
N VAL A 60 -43.31 15.25 -17.77
CA VAL A 60 -44.16 14.06 -17.56
C VAL A 60 -43.49 12.68 -17.40
N ALA A 61 -43.73 12.09 -16.22
CA ALA A 61 -43.45 10.68 -15.91
C ALA A 61 -44.43 9.73 -16.61
N LEU A 62 -43.89 8.71 -17.31
CA LEU A 62 -44.62 7.49 -17.63
C LEU A 62 -43.68 6.28 -17.46
N GLY A 63 -43.96 5.45 -16.45
CA GLY A 63 -43.19 4.23 -16.20
C GLY A 63 -43.45 3.15 -17.25
N LYS A 64 -42.38 2.46 -17.68
CA LYS A 64 -42.42 1.11 -18.25
C LYS A 64 -41.00 0.51 -18.36
N SER A 65 -40.83 -0.63 -17.67
CA SER A 65 -39.92 -1.77 -17.94
C SER A 65 -38.44 -1.49 -18.29
N ARG A 66 -37.54 -1.73 -17.33
CA ARG A 66 -36.07 -1.77 -17.55
C ARG A 66 -35.68 -2.97 -18.42
N LYS A 67 -35.64 -2.79 -19.75
CA LYS A 67 -34.75 -3.60 -20.60
C LYS A 67 -33.30 -3.25 -20.22
N ARG A 68 -32.50 -4.28 -19.95
CA ARG A 68 -31.05 -4.16 -19.73
C ARG A 68 -30.42 -3.65 -21.03
N VAL A 69 -30.23 -2.33 -21.13
CA VAL A 69 -29.37 -1.73 -22.15
C VAL A 69 -27.95 -2.02 -21.66
N PHE A 70 -27.23 -2.88 -22.38
CA PHE A 70 -25.80 -3.01 -22.19
C PHE A 70 -25.18 -1.66 -22.54
N PRO A 71 -24.49 -0.97 -21.61
CA PRO A 71 -23.73 0.21 -21.97
C PRO A 71 -22.67 -0.23 -22.97
N VAL A 72 -22.70 0.33 -24.18
CA VAL A 72 -21.56 0.28 -25.08
C VAL A 72 -20.41 0.95 -24.32
N PRO A 73 -19.27 0.27 -24.10
CA PRO A 73 -18.16 0.92 -23.43
C PRO A 73 -17.66 2.03 -24.35
N HIS A 74 -17.92 3.27 -24.00
CA HIS A 74 -17.09 4.35 -24.49
C HIS A 74 -15.71 4.12 -23.87
N SER A 75 -14.77 3.70 -24.70
CA SER A 75 -13.35 3.72 -24.38
C SER A 75 -12.91 5.18 -24.34
N GLU A 76 -13.24 5.89 -23.26
CA GLU A 76 -12.49 7.08 -22.92
C GLU A 76 -11.09 6.63 -22.52
N GLU A 77 -10.08 7.16 -23.20
CA GLU A 77 -8.69 6.98 -22.81
C GLU A 77 -8.53 7.36 -21.33
N PRO A 78 -7.70 6.65 -20.56
CA PRO A 78 -7.52 6.95 -19.14
C PRO A 78 -7.09 8.41 -18.95
N ASN A 79 -7.98 9.23 -18.40
CA ASN A 79 -7.73 10.65 -18.20
C ASN A 79 -6.51 10.84 -17.29
N HIS A 80 -5.38 11.29 -17.85
CA HIS A 80 -4.10 11.45 -17.15
C HIS A 80 -4.19 12.31 -15.87
N ILE A 81 -5.17 13.23 -15.82
CA ILE A 81 -5.43 14.08 -14.65
C ILE A 81 -6.09 13.27 -13.52
N SER A 82 -6.98 12.33 -13.85
CA SER A 82 -7.63 11.47 -12.85
C SER A 82 -6.62 10.61 -12.07
N GLU A 83 -5.56 10.14 -12.75
CA GLU A 83 -4.49 9.36 -12.14
C GLU A 83 -3.65 10.23 -11.19
N ALA A 84 -3.40 11.50 -11.54
CA ALA A 84 -2.73 12.45 -10.65
C ALA A 84 -3.52 12.76 -9.37
N TYR A 85 -4.86 12.83 -9.43
CA TYR A 85 -5.66 12.92 -8.20
C TYR A 85 -5.58 11.65 -7.34
N GLY A 86 -5.50 10.48 -7.98
CA GLY A 86 -5.24 9.21 -7.30
C GLY A 86 -3.89 9.19 -6.56
N TYR A 87 -2.87 9.86 -7.11
CA TYR A 87 -1.57 10.02 -6.46
C TYR A 87 -1.64 10.83 -5.16
N CYS A 88 -2.47 11.88 -5.13
CA CYS A 88 -2.62 12.75 -3.96
C CYS A 88 -3.14 12.00 -2.73
N ASN A 89 -3.94 10.95 -2.93
CA ASN A 89 -4.49 10.13 -1.87
C ASN A 89 -5.18 10.95 -0.77
N THR A 90 -6.05 11.87 -1.14
CA THR A 90 -6.76 12.69 -0.16
C THR A 90 -7.59 11.81 0.78
N PRO A 91 -7.50 11.96 2.11
CA PRO A 91 -8.16 11.09 3.09
C PRO A 91 -9.66 11.45 3.24
N ASN A 92 -10.40 11.38 2.14
CA ASN A 92 -11.83 11.71 2.04
C ASN A 92 -12.69 10.53 1.55
N ARG A 93 -12.08 9.39 1.25
CA ARG A 93 -12.73 8.16 0.78
C ARG A 93 -12.48 7.04 1.78
N THR A 94 -13.49 6.22 2.01
CA THR A 94 -13.32 4.94 2.67
C THR A 94 -12.58 3.99 1.74
N GLU A 95 -11.44 3.47 2.19
CA GLU A 95 -10.72 2.42 1.47
C GLU A 95 -11.31 1.04 1.85
N GLN A 96 -11.65 0.23 0.84
CA GLN A 96 -11.87 -1.19 1.05
C GLN A 96 -10.51 -1.88 1.20
N ALA A 97 -10.41 -2.79 2.15
CA ALA A 97 -9.13 -3.35 2.57
C ALA A 97 -9.27 -4.84 2.91
N TRP A 98 -8.46 -5.68 2.26
CA TRP A 98 -8.41 -7.11 2.46
C TRP A 98 -7.49 -7.53 3.61
N GLU A 99 -6.73 -6.62 4.21
CA GLU A 99 -5.86 -6.90 5.36
C GLU A 99 -6.62 -7.68 6.44
N GLY A 100 -5.97 -8.70 7.00
CA GLY A 100 -6.55 -9.54 8.04
C GLY A 100 -7.73 -10.43 7.60
N HIS A 101 -8.18 -10.44 6.35
CA HIS A 101 -9.21 -11.39 5.88
C HIS A 101 -8.62 -12.77 5.59
N SER A 102 -9.28 -13.85 5.99
CA SER A 102 -8.82 -15.22 5.69
C SER A 102 -10.01 -16.18 5.77
N PRO A 103 -9.88 -17.44 5.30
CA PRO A 103 -10.81 -18.49 5.69
C PRO A 103 -10.96 -18.58 7.21
N ALA A 104 -12.08 -19.14 7.65
CA ALA A 104 -12.30 -19.47 9.06
C ALA A 104 -11.16 -20.38 9.57
N ASP A 105 -10.81 -20.23 10.85
CA ASP A 105 -9.82 -21.04 11.58
C ASP A 105 -8.35 -20.86 11.17
N TYR A 106 -8.06 -20.02 10.17
CA TYR A 106 -6.69 -19.62 9.86
C TYR A 106 -6.18 -18.63 10.90
N LYS A 107 -4.95 -18.85 11.34
CA LYS A 107 -4.28 -17.99 12.33
C LYS A 107 -3.28 -17.06 11.63
N LEU A 108 -3.43 -15.76 11.81
CA LEU A 108 -2.42 -14.78 11.45
C LEU A 108 -1.24 -14.88 12.43
N LEU A 109 -0.02 -15.03 11.91
CA LEU A 109 1.19 -15.21 12.72
C LEU A 109 2.09 -13.97 12.75
N SER A 110 2.23 -13.27 11.62
CA SER A 110 3.01 -12.03 11.57
C SER A 110 2.61 -11.16 10.39
N VAL A 111 2.89 -9.85 10.51
CA VAL A 111 2.65 -8.84 9.46
C VAL A 111 3.90 -7.97 9.28
N GLN A 112 4.28 -7.73 8.04
CA GLN A 112 5.34 -6.80 7.68
C GLN A 112 4.80 -5.73 6.74
N VAL A 113 4.85 -4.48 7.17
CA VAL A 113 4.31 -3.31 6.45
C VAL A 113 5.46 -2.44 5.98
N MET A 114 5.49 -2.08 4.70
CA MET A 114 6.28 -0.96 4.20
C MET A 114 5.35 0.13 3.70
N ILE A 115 5.61 1.37 4.11
CA ILE A 115 4.86 2.55 3.69
C ILE A 115 5.74 3.54 2.92
N ARG A 116 5.16 4.22 1.94
CA ARG A 116 5.67 5.52 1.48
C ARG A 116 5.26 6.59 2.48
N HIS A 117 6.10 7.60 2.71
CA HIS A 117 5.67 8.78 3.45
C HIS A 117 4.37 9.40 2.86
N GLY A 118 3.65 10.16 3.70
CA GLY A 118 2.44 10.87 3.29
C GLY A 118 2.71 12.08 2.41
N ASP A 119 1.64 12.82 2.12
CA ASP A 119 1.68 14.12 1.44
C ASP A 119 2.68 15.08 2.11
N ARG A 120 3.40 15.81 1.26
CA ARG A 120 4.50 16.67 1.66
C ARG A 120 4.56 17.91 0.78
N TYR A 121 5.25 18.92 1.29
CA TYR A 121 5.69 20.06 0.51
C TYR A 121 6.67 19.62 -0.61
N PRO A 122 6.80 20.37 -1.72
CA PRO A 122 7.70 20.02 -2.83
C PRO A 122 9.15 19.90 -2.36
N LEU A 123 9.92 19.06 -3.05
CA LEU A 123 11.38 18.95 -2.96
C LEU A 123 12.09 19.94 -3.86
N TYR A 124 11.41 20.43 -4.91
CA TYR A 124 11.95 21.39 -5.86
C TYR A 124 11.02 22.60 -6.01
N SER A 125 11.60 23.77 -6.19
CA SER A 125 10.87 25.01 -6.46
C SER A 125 10.95 25.36 -7.94
N ILE A 126 9.84 25.80 -8.53
CA ILE A 126 9.86 26.38 -9.87
C ILE A 126 10.50 27.79 -9.78
N PRO A 127 11.52 28.10 -10.60
CA PRO A 127 12.21 29.39 -10.53
C PRO A 127 11.27 30.57 -10.83
N LYS A 128 11.54 31.72 -10.23
CA LYS A 128 10.77 32.98 -10.34
C LYS A 128 9.31 32.92 -9.83
N THR A 129 8.79 31.77 -9.43
CA THR A 129 7.42 31.68 -8.90
C THR A 129 7.40 31.81 -7.38
N LYS A 130 6.24 32.22 -6.84
CA LYS A 130 6.02 32.17 -5.40
C LYS A 130 5.99 30.72 -4.92
N ARG A 131 6.51 30.51 -3.71
CA ARG A 131 6.38 29.23 -2.99
C ARG A 131 4.90 28.99 -2.65
N PRO A 132 4.37 27.76 -2.81
CA PRO A 132 3.01 27.45 -2.36
C PRO A 132 2.85 27.77 -0.87
N SER A 133 1.78 28.49 -0.52
CA SER A 133 1.49 28.92 0.84
C SER A 133 0.80 27.80 1.61
N ILE A 134 1.59 26.83 2.07
CA ILE A 134 1.11 25.69 2.85
C ILE A 134 1.64 25.81 4.27
N ASP A 135 0.75 25.62 5.24
CA ASP A 135 1.05 25.61 6.65
C ASP A 135 1.25 24.15 7.13
N CYS A 136 2.43 23.86 7.66
CA CYS A 136 2.84 22.54 8.14
C CYS A 136 2.65 22.36 9.65
N THR A 137 2.18 23.37 10.39
CA THR A 137 1.75 23.21 11.79
C THR A 137 0.51 22.32 11.87
N LEU A 138 0.44 21.42 12.84
CA LEU A 138 -0.74 20.55 12.99
C LEU A 138 -1.85 21.26 13.77
N SER A 139 -3.06 21.24 13.22
CA SER A 139 -4.25 21.83 13.82
C SER A 139 -5.47 20.93 13.63
N THR A 140 -6.16 20.63 14.73
CA THR A 140 -7.37 19.81 14.74
C THR A 140 -8.55 20.47 14.02
N SER A 141 -8.55 21.81 13.93
CA SER A 141 -9.57 22.59 13.22
C SER A 141 -9.36 22.68 11.72
N ARG A 142 -8.14 22.44 11.22
CA ARG A 142 -7.82 22.47 9.79
C ARG A 142 -8.19 21.15 9.11
N LYS A 143 -8.65 21.19 7.87
CA LYS A 143 -8.92 19.99 7.06
C LYS A 143 -7.72 19.66 6.15
N PRO A 144 -7.48 18.38 5.84
CA PRO A 144 -8.14 17.21 6.44
C PRO A 144 -7.74 17.03 7.91
N SER A 145 -8.62 16.43 8.71
CA SER A 145 -8.40 16.16 10.13
C SER A 145 -8.81 14.71 10.43
N HIS A 146 -8.31 14.18 11.54
CA HIS A 146 -8.59 12.82 12.00
C HIS A 146 -9.01 12.84 13.47
N PRO A 147 -9.94 11.98 13.94
CA PRO A 147 -10.30 11.91 15.36
C PRO A 147 -9.10 11.69 16.30
N LEU A 148 -8.11 10.93 15.84
CA LEU A 148 -6.87 10.66 16.60
C LEU A 148 -5.84 11.80 16.55
N LEU A 149 -6.04 12.86 15.76
CA LEU A 149 -5.01 13.88 15.53
C LEU A 149 -4.61 14.63 16.81
N ASN A 150 -5.58 14.97 17.67
CA ASN A 150 -5.30 15.67 18.92
C ASN A 150 -4.43 14.84 19.87
N SER A 151 -4.84 13.59 20.11
CA SER A 151 -4.13 12.67 20.99
C SER A 151 -2.77 12.29 20.41
N PHE A 152 -2.65 12.17 19.08
CA PHE A 152 -1.37 11.99 18.38
C PHE A 152 -0.39 13.13 18.70
N ILE A 153 -0.83 14.40 18.55
CA ILE A 153 0.02 15.58 18.83
C ILE A 153 0.52 15.53 20.28
N GLY A 154 -0.37 15.30 21.24
CA GLY A 154 -0.01 15.20 22.65
C GLY A 154 0.95 14.03 22.94
N HIS A 155 0.73 12.88 22.31
CA HIS A 155 1.56 11.69 22.49
C HIS A 155 2.97 11.85 21.90
N MET A 156 3.11 12.53 20.75
CA MET A 156 4.42 12.81 20.15
C MET A 156 5.31 13.70 21.01
N GLY A 157 4.72 14.54 21.87
CA GLY A 157 5.45 15.33 22.87
C GLY A 157 6.23 14.49 23.88
N GLN A 158 5.89 13.20 24.04
CA GLN A 158 6.56 12.26 24.94
C GLN A 158 7.64 11.41 24.24
N GLY A 159 7.90 11.66 22.95
CA GLY A 159 8.78 10.86 22.12
C GLY A 159 10.24 10.76 22.59
N SER A 160 10.69 11.64 23.49
CA SER A 160 12.02 11.56 24.11
C SER A 160 12.23 10.31 24.97
N ARG A 161 11.14 9.67 25.42
CA ARG A 161 11.18 8.41 26.19
C ARG A 161 11.44 7.17 25.34
N GLY A 162 11.36 7.30 24.02
CA GLY A 162 11.65 6.22 23.07
C GLY A 162 13.13 5.94 22.90
N HIS A 163 13.47 4.74 22.42
CA HIS A 163 14.82 4.39 22.01
C HIS A 163 15.02 4.72 20.52
N TRP A 164 16.04 5.53 20.21
CA TRP A 164 16.29 6.06 18.87
C TRP A 164 17.69 5.71 18.40
N GLU A 165 17.81 5.06 17.24
CA GLU A 165 19.10 4.92 16.58
C GLU A 165 19.53 6.26 15.93
N SER A 166 20.81 6.59 16.02
CA SER A 166 21.36 7.80 15.39
C SER A 166 21.18 7.77 13.86
N PRO A 167 20.82 8.90 13.22
CA PRO A 167 20.64 10.24 13.77
C PRO A 167 19.17 10.57 14.12
N LEU A 168 18.30 9.58 14.28
CA LEU A 168 16.85 9.81 14.43
C LEU A 168 16.48 10.54 15.72
N SER A 169 17.35 10.55 16.74
CA SER A 169 17.11 11.25 18.00
C SER A 169 16.95 12.76 17.82
N SER A 170 17.64 13.37 16.84
CA SER A 170 17.59 14.81 16.56
C SER A 170 16.50 15.23 15.56
N VAL A 171 15.77 14.28 14.98
CA VAL A 171 14.74 14.58 13.98
C VAL A 171 13.41 14.94 14.67
N PRO A 172 12.76 16.06 14.30
CA PRO A 172 11.47 16.45 14.87
C PRO A 172 10.38 15.39 14.70
N ARG A 173 9.60 15.15 15.76
CA ARG A 173 8.52 14.14 15.78
C ARG A 173 7.24 14.59 15.07
N LEU A 174 7.07 15.90 14.88
CA LEU A 174 5.94 16.52 14.19
C LEU A 174 6.45 17.59 13.20
N PRO A 175 5.74 17.83 12.08
CA PRO A 175 5.92 19.06 11.32
C PRO A 175 5.36 20.25 12.11
N ASN A 176 6.00 21.41 12.00
CA ASN A 176 5.65 22.56 12.85
C ASN A 176 6.00 23.93 12.26
N HIS A 177 6.22 24.04 10.95
CA HIS A 177 6.46 25.35 10.32
C HIS A 177 5.17 25.93 9.74
N SER A 178 4.83 27.17 10.10
CA SER A 178 3.67 27.89 9.55
C SER A 178 3.80 28.19 8.06
N ALA A 179 5.04 28.22 7.56
CA ALA A 179 5.37 28.13 6.15
C ALA A 179 6.25 26.89 5.95
N CYS A 180 5.70 25.86 5.29
CA CYS A 180 6.39 24.58 5.11
C CYS A 180 7.77 24.73 4.48
N GLU A 181 8.72 23.92 4.96
CA GLU A 181 10.02 23.75 4.32
C GLU A 181 9.99 22.71 3.19
N MET A 182 11.00 22.75 2.32
CA MET A 182 11.14 21.82 1.20
C MET A 182 11.14 20.36 1.67
N GLY A 183 10.16 19.59 1.18
CA GLY A 183 10.00 18.18 1.53
C GLY A 183 9.49 17.91 2.95
N GLU A 184 8.98 18.92 3.67
CA GLU A 184 8.31 18.77 4.97
C GLU A 184 6.97 18.04 4.81
N LEU A 185 6.62 17.18 5.77
CA LEU A 185 5.34 16.49 5.79
C LEU A 185 4.21 17.48 6.12
N THR A 186 3.10 17.42 5.40
CA THR A 186 1.94 18.27 5.70
C THR A 186 1.00 17.57 6.68
N GLN A 187 -0.01 18.30 7.18
CA GLN A 187 -1.10 17.69 7.95
C GLN A 187 -1.84 16.61 7.14
N THR A 188 -2.01 16.80 5.84
CA THR A 188 -2.59 15.76 4.96
C THR A 188 -1.79 14.47 5.05
N GLY A 189 -0.45 14.55 5.02
CA GLY A 189 0.42 13.39 5.16
C GLY A 189 0.32 12.69 6.51
N VAL A 190 0.17 13.46 7.59
CA VAL A 190 -0.09 12.91 8.93
C VAL A 190 -1.44 12.19 8.99
N VAL A 191 -2.50 12.82 8.50
CA VAL A 191 -3.86 12.25 8.53
C VAL A 191 -3.97 11.00 7.67
N GLN A 192 -3.33 10.97 6.50
CA GLN A 192 -3.25 9.76 5.66
C GLN A 192 -2.69 8.57 6.44
N HIS A 193 -1.64 8.77 7.24
CA HIS A 193 -1.02 7.69 8.00
C HIS A 193 -1.77 7.34 9.28
N LEU A 194 -2.40 8.30 9.96
CA LEU A 194 -3.34 7.99 11.04
C LEU A 194 -4.47 7.08 10.54
N HIS A 195 -4.98 7.33 9.33
CA HIS A 195 -5.99 6.48 8.69
C HIS A 195 -5.46 5.08 8.37
N ASN A 196 -4.29 4.98 7.71
CA ASN A 196 -3.65 3.69 7.44
C ASN A 196 -3.44 2.87 8.72
N GLY A 197 -2.94 3.51 9.78
CA GLY A 197 -2.73 2.86 11.08
C GLY A 197 -4.03 2.35 11.67
N GLN A 198 -5.07 3.20 11.72
CA GLN A 198 -6.38 2.83 12.27
C GLN A 198 -7.04 1.70 11.48
N LEU A 199 -6.89 1.70 10.15
CA LEU A 199 -7.39 0.64 9.29
C LEU A 199 -6.73 -0.70 9.66
N LEU A 200 -5.39 -0.74 9.79
CA LEU A 200 -4.67 -1.95 10.18
C LEU A 200 -4.95 -2.36 11.63
N HIS A 201 -5.22 -1.40 12.53
CA HIS A 201 -5.66 -1.68 13.89
C HIS A 201 -6.94 -2.52 13.87
N HIS A 202 -7.96 -2.05 13.14
CA HIS A 202 -9.23 -2.77 13.03
C HIS A 202 -9.07 -4.13 12.35
N ALA A 203 -8.28 -4.20 11.27
CA ALA A 203 -8.06 -5.45 10.53
C ALA A 203 -7.42 -6.54 11.38
N TYR A 204 -6.47 -6.18 12.26
CA TYR A 204 -5.66 -7.14 13.01
C TYR A 204 -6.06 -7.32 14.48
N LYS A 205 -6.91 -6.45 15.03
CA LYS A 205 -7.42 -6.58 16.41
C LYS A 205 -8.09 -7.93 16.64
N ARG A 206 -8.90 -8.41 15.68
CA ARG A 206 -9.58 -9.73 15.78
C ARG A 206 -8.62 -10.93 15.81
N HIS A 207 -7.39 -10.74 15.38
CA HIS A 207 -6.36 -11.78 15.31
C HIS A 207 -5.45 -11.81 16.54
N ASN A 208 -5.60 -10.85 17.47
CA ASN A 208 -4.71 -10.68 18.61
C ASN A 208 -3.22 -10.68 18.20
N LEU A 209 -2.91 -10.06 17.05
CA LEU A 209 -1.58 -10.08 16.44
C LEU A 209 -0.51 -9.53 17.38
N LEU A 210 -0.82 -8.43 18.07
CA LEU A 210 0.04 -7.79 19.04
C LEU A 210 -0.76 -7.63 20.35
N PRO A 211 -0.32 -8.22 21.47
CA PRO A 211 -1.00 -8.07 22.75
C PRO A 211 -0.82 -6.65 23.31
N SER A 212 -1.70 -6.22 24.22
CA SER A 212 -1.63 -4.89 24.83
C SER A 212 -0.33 -4.66 25.61
N ASP A 213 0.24 -5.71 26.19
CA ASP A 213 1.48 -5.72 26.96
C ASP A 213 2.69 -6.20 26.14
N TRP A 214 2.69 -5.96 24.83
CA TRP A 214 3.75 -6.39 23.90
C TRP A 214 5.17 -6.08 24.38
N SER A 215 6.09 -6.99 24.07
CA SER A 215 7.52 -6.81 24.35
C SER A 215 8.22 -6.06 23.22
N PRO A 216 9.33 -5.33 23.49
CA PRO A 216 10.12 -4.65 22.46
C PRO A 216 10.61 -5.52 21.30
N ARG A 217 10.61 -6.86 21.43
CA ARG A 217 10.97 -7.80 20.35
C ARG A 217 9.82 -8.08 19.39
N GLN A 218 8.58 -7.88 19.81
CA GLN A 218 7.38 -8.18 19.01
C GLN A 218 7.07 -7.10 17.98
N LEU A 219 7.55 -5.87 18.20
CA LEU A 219 7.37 -4.71 17.35
C LEU A 219 8.71 -4.22 16.79
N TRP A 220 8.87 -4.29 15.48
CA TRP A 220 10.02 -3.73 14.77
C TRP A 220 9.64 -2.48 13.99
N VAL A 221 10.24 -1.35 14.31
CA VAL A 221 10.01 -0.08 13.57
C VAL A 221 11.33 0.42 12.99
N GLU A 222 11.33 0.70 11.70
CA GLU A 222 12.49 1.24 10.99
C GLU A 222 12.09 2.34 10.00
N THR A 223 12.96 3.33 9.81
CA THR A 223 12.73 4.45 8.90
C THR A 223 14.04 5.04 8.39
N THR A 224 14.01 5.69 7.22
CA THR A 224 15.13 6.51 6.76
C THR A 224 15.26 7.80 7.59
N GLY A 225 16.43 8.43 7.56
CA GLY A 225 16.70 9.68 8.30
C GLY A 225 15.97 10.95 7.82
N LYS A 226 14.93 10.85 6.99
CA LYS A 226 14.13 12.02 6.57
C LYS A 226 12.99 12.27 7.56
N SER A 227 12.78 13.53 7.95
CA SER A 227 11.70 13.94 8.86
C SER A 227 10.34 13.39 8.42
N ARG A 228 9.98 13.59 7.15
CA ARG A 228 8.71 13.11 6.58
C ARG A 228 8.51 11.59 6.68
N THR A 229 9.56 10.78 6.59
CA THR A 229 9.41 9.32 6.72
C THR A 229 9.23 8.92 8.17
N LEU A 230 10.03 9.50 9.07
CA LEU A 230 9.88 9.28 10.50
C LEU A 230 8.47 9.68 10.98
N GLN A 231 8.05 10.91 10.68
CA GLN A 231 6.75 11.46 11.09
C GLN A 231 5.58 10.64 10.52
N SER A 232 5.68 10.19 9.27
CA SER A 232 4.70 9.28 8.66
C SER A 232 4.61 7.94 9.40
N GLY A 233 5.77 7.36 9.75
CA GLY A 233 5.83 6.10 10.50
C GLY A 233 5.25 6.23 11.90
N LEU A 234 5.47 7.36 12.58
CA LEU A 234 4.90 7.64 13.89
C LEU A 234 3.38 7.86 13.84
N ALA A 235 2.90 8.59 12.84
CA ALA A 235 1.45 8.76 12.60
C ALA A 235 0.77 7.42 12.32
N PHE A 236 1.38 6.58 11.48
CA PHE A 236 0.91 5.23 11.23
C PHE A 236 0.88 4.41 12.53
N LEU A 237 1.98 4.40 13.28
CA LEU A 237 2.09 3.60 14.49
C LEU A 237 1.06 4.02 15.55
N TYR A 238 0.82 5.32 15.70
CA TYR A 238 -0.19 5.81 16.63
C TYR A 238 -1.61 5.44 16.19
N GLY A 239 -1.91 5.45 14.89
CA GLY A 239 -3.18 4.91 14.39
C GLY A 239 -3.31 3.41 14.64
N PHE A 240 -2.21 2.66 14.56
CA PHE A 240 -2.18 1.20 14.71
C PHE A 240 -2.25 0.74 16.18
N ILE A 241 -1.53 1.40 17.07
CA ILE A 241 -1.47 1.12 18.50
C ILE A 241 -1.58 2.46 19.24
N PRO A 242 -2.79 3.01 19.42
CA PRO A 242 -2.96 4.26 20.15
C PRO A 242 -2.34 4.17 21.55
N ASP A 243 -1.72 5.27 21.99
CA ASP A 243 -1.14 5.44 23.33
C ASP A 243 -0.10 4.37 23.70
N PHE A 244 0.67 3.90 22.72
CA PHE A 244 1.75 2.93 22.95
C PHE A 244 2.79 3.41 23.98
N ASP A 245 3.40 2.48 24.70
CA ASP A 245 4.46 2.80 25.67
C ASP A 245 5.77 3.13 24.94
N TRP A 246 6.17 4.40 24.98
CA TRP A 246 7.43 4.88 24.39
C TRP A 246 8.65 4.12 24.91
N THR A 247 8.68 3.71 26.19
CA THR A 247 9.86 3.04 26.77
C THR A 247 10.13 1.69 26.13
N ARG A 248 9.11 1.08 25.51
CA ARG A 248 9.22 -0.19 24.80
C ARG A 248 9.54 -0.02 23.31
N LEU A 249 9.37 1.19 22.77
CA LEU A 249 9.58 1.46 21.35
C LEU A 249 11.06 1.69 21.05
N THR A 250 11.58 0.94 20.07
CA THR A 250 12.86 1.20 19.44
C THR A 250 12.66 1.52 17.97
N VAL A 251 13.08 2.71 17.54
CA VAL A 251 13.01 3.14 16.13
C VAL A 251 14.39 3.10 15.51
N ARG A 252 14.52 2.31 14.46
CA ARG A 252 15.80 1.98 13.83
C ARG A 252 16.05 2.78 12.57
N HIS A 253 17.30 3.16 12.35
CA HIS A 253 17.69 4.00 11.23
C HIS A 253 18.12 3.16 10.03
N GLN A 254 17.47 3.44 8.89
CA GLN A 254 17.83 2.89 7.59
C GLN A 254 18.60 3.92 6.78
N TRP A 255 19.93 3.80 6.79
CA TRP A 255 20.88 4.69 6.11
C TRP A 255 20.71 4.72 4.59
N SER A 256 20.14 3.66 4.01
CA SER A 256 19.89 3.53 2.58
C SER A 256 18.39 3.53 2.30
N THR A 257 17.97 4.28 1.28
CA THR A 257 16.61 4.25 0.74
C THR A 257 16.23 2.89 0.15
N LEU A 258 17.20 1.99 -0.07
CA LEU A 258 16.97 0.61 -0.52
C LEU A 258 16.77 -0.37 0.64
N PHE A 259 16.92 0.08 1.89
CA PHE A 259 16.80 -0.77 3.08
C PHE A 259 17.75 -1.99 2.97
N CYS A 260 18.95 -1.81 2.43
CA CYS A 260 19.84 -2.92 2.10
C CYS A 260 20.70 -3.45 3.26
N GLY A 261 20.78 -2.72 4.38
CA GLY A 261 21.58 -3.14 5.54
C GLY A 261 23.06 -3.36 5.16
N SER A 262 23.65 -4.47 5.60
CA SER A 262 25.03 -4.84 5.22
C SER A 262 25.18 -5.33 3.78
N ALA A 263 24.09 -5.63 3.08
CA ALA A 263 24.08 -6.15 1.71
C ALA A 263 23.84 -5.03 0.67
N CYS A 264 24.36 -3.83 0.93
CA CYS A 264 24.18 -2.68 0.03
C CYS A 264 25.13 -2.66 -1.17
N ASP A 265 26.26 -3.37 -1.11
CA ASP A 265 27.21 -3.46 -2.20
C ASP A 265 26.72 -4.43 -3.29
N CYS A 266 26.54 -3.90 -4.51
CA CYS A 266 26.12 -4.67 -5.67
C CYS A 266 26.40 -3.85 -6.95
N PRO A 267 27.58 -3.99 -7.58
CA PRO A 267 27.96 -3.20 -8.75
C PRO A 267 26.98 -3.34 -9.93
N ALA A 268 26.50 -4.55 -10.21
CA ALA A 268 25.56 -4.78 -11.32
C ALA A 268 24.24 -4.02 -11.18
N ARG A 269 23.77 -3.79 -9.95
CA ARG A 269 22.55 -2.99 -9.67
C ARG A 269 22.70 -1.58 -10.22
N ASN A 270 23.83 -0.93 -9.94
CA ASN A 270 24.07 0.45 -10.34
C ASN A 270 24.15 0.55 -11.88
N ARG A 271 24.77 -0.43 -12.54
CA ARG A 271 24.79 -0.50 -14.01
C ARG A 271 23.39 -0.52 -14.63
N TYR A 272 22.49 -1.38 -14.14
CA TYR A 272 21.11 -1.42 -14.64
C TYR A 272 20.35 -0.11 -14.38
N LEU A 273 20.59 0.53 -13.24
CA LEU A 273 19.99 1.83 -12.94
C LEU A 273 20.48 2.91 -13.91
N GLU A 274 21.78 2.95 -14.21
CA GLU A 274 22.36 3.90 -15.17
C GLU A 274 21.83 3.66 -16.59
N GLU A 275 21.71 2.40 -17.03
CA GLU A 275 21.11 2.05 -18.32
C GLU A 275 19.64 2.49 -18.41
N GLU A 276 18.87 2.26 -17.34
CA GLU A 276 17.48 2.71 -17.24
C GLU A 276 17.36 4.24 -17.26
N GLN A 277 18.23 4.95 -16.53
CA GLN A 277 18.26 6.43 -16.55
C GLN A 277 18.59 6.97 -17.94
N ARG A 278 19.51 6.33 -18.68
CA ARG A 278 19.83 6.68 -20.07
C ARG A 278 18.64 6.42 -21.00
N ARG A 279 17.92 5.29 -20.82
CA ARG A 279 16.67 5.00 -21.56
C ARG A 279 15.63 6.08 -21.30
N GLN A 280 15.30 6.34 -20.04
CA GLN A 280 14.33 7.37 -19.64
C GLN A 280 14.69 8.75 -20.21
N TYR A 281 15.97 9.13 -20.14
CA TYR A 281 16.44 10.39 -20.73
C TYR A 281 16.17 10.44 -22.24
N ARG A 282 16.55 9.39 -22.99
CA ARG A 282 16.32 9.30 -24.45
C ARG A 282 14.84 9.35 -24.80
N PHE A 283 14.02 8.63 -24.05
CA PHE A 283 12.56 8.62 -24.25
C PHE A 283 11.96 10.00 -24.04
N ARG A 284 12.36 10.70 -22.96
CA ARG A 284 11.90 12.05 -22.65
C ARG A 284 12.31 13.09 -23.71
N VAL A 285 13.53 13.03 -24.24
CA VAL A 285 13.99 14.00 -25.25
C VAL A 285 13.43 13.74 -26.65
N ALA A 286 12.95 12.52 -26.92
CA ALA A 286 12.29 12.19 -28.20
C ALA A 286 10.85 12.73 -28.28
N ASP A 287 10.27 13.15 -27.15
CA ASP A 287 8.91 13.64 -27.06
C ASP A 287 8.81 15.12 -27.47
N THR A 288 8.43 15.36 -28.73
CA THR A 288 8.35 16.72 -29.29
C THR A 288 7.27 17.59 -28.66
N GLU A 289 6.18 17.00 -28.16
CA GLU A 289 5.11 17.74 -27.49
C GLU A 289 5.55 18.17 -26.09
N LEU A 290 6.24 17.28 -25.36
CA LEU A 290 6.85 17.62 -24.09
C LEU A 290 7.89 18.74 -24.27
N GLU A 291 8.74 18.66 -25.29
CA GLU A 291 9.73 19.71 -25.59
C GLU A 291 9.06 21.08 -25.80
N LYS A 292 8.04 21.14 -26.67
CA LYS A 292 7.27 22.36 -26.93
C LYS A 292 6.61 22.89 -25.66
N THR A 293 6.04 22.01 -24.85
CA THR A 293 5.40 22.37 -23.58
C THR A 293 6.40 22.99 -22.61
N TYR A 294 7.59 22.40 -22.43
CA TYR A 294 8.63 22.98 -21.58
C TYR A 294 9.13 24.34 -22.08
N VAL A 295 9.25 24.53 -23.40
CA VAL A 295 9.61 25.83 -24.00
C VAL A 295 8.53 26.88 -23.71
N ASP A 296 7.26 26.51 -23.84
CA ASP A 296 6.13 27.39 -23.56
C ASP A 296 6.01 27.77 -22.08
N MET A 297 6.13 26.79 -21.18
CA MET A 297 6.20 27.02 -19.73
C MET A 297 7.38 27.94 -19.38
N ALA A 298 8.56 27.72 -19.97
CA ALA A 298 9.74 28.53 -19.71
C ALA A 298 9.57 29.98 -20.19
N ARG A 299 8.95 30.18 -21.37
CA ARG A 299 8.56 31.51 -21.88
C ARG A 299 7.58 32.21 -20.95
N THR A 300 6.54 31.50 -20.50
CA THR A 300 5.53 32.01 -19.56
C THR A 300 6.17 32.54 -18.28
N LEU A 301 7.13 31.80 -17.75
CA LEU A 301 7.84 32.14 -16.51
C LEU A 301 9.01 33.11 -16.71
N GLY A 302 9.38 33.43 -17.95
CA GLY A 302 10.56 34.24 -18.28
C GLY A 302 11.88 33.60 -17.83
N VAL A 303 12.02 32.28 -17.95
CA VAL A 303 13.22 31.51 -17.58
C VAL A 303 13.77 30.73 -18.76
N LEU A 304 15.01 30.23 -18.66
CA LEU A 304 15.55 29.34 -19.68
C LEU A 304 14.95 27.92 -19.56
N THR A 305 14.65 27.27 -20.68
CA THR A 305 14.07 25.91 -20.70
C THR A 305 14.92 24.90 -19.93
N ARG A 306 16.26 24.99 -20.03
CA ARG A 306 17.19 24.13 -19.26
C ARG A 306 17.05 24.30 -17.75
N GLN A 307 16.78 25.52 -17.28
CA GLN A 307 16.60 25.84 -15.88
C GLN A 307 15.28 25.28 -15.37
N LEU A 308 14.20 25.41 -16.16
CA LEU A 308 12.91 24.82 -15.83
C LEU A 308 12.98 23.29 -15.77
N ARG A 309 13.67 22.63 -16.71
CA ARG A 309 13.88 21.17 -16.67
C ARG A 309 14.63 20.72 -15.42
N ALA A 310 15.70 21.43 -15.06
CA ALA A 310 16.47 21.13 -13.85
C ALA A 310 15.65 21.31 -12.56
N ALA A 311 14.64 22.18 -12.58
CA ALA A 311 13.74 22.40 -11.45
C ALA A 311 12.68 21.29 -11.26
N ASN A 312 12.61 20.31 -12.18
CA ASN A 312 11.69 19.17 -12.09
C ASN A 312 10.24 19.58 -11.71
N PRO A 313 9.55 20.36 -12.57
CA PRO A 313 8.35 21.10 -12.20
C PRO A 313 7.18 20.20 -11.76
N ILE A 314 7.20 18.92 -12.15
CA ILE A 314 6.14 17.96 -11.81
C ILE A 314 5.91 17.81 -10.30
N ASP A 315 6.96 17.82 -9.47
CA ASP A 315 6.81 17.66 -8.02
C ASP A 315 6.11 18.88 -7.40
N SER A 316 6.44 20.08 -7.87
CA SER A 316 5.76 21.31 -7.47
C SER A 316 4.32 21.37 -8.00
N LEU A 317 4.08 21.00 -9.27
CA LEU A 317 2.74 21.01 -9.86
C LEU A 317 1.81 20.00 -9.19
N LEU A 318 2.32 18.81 -8.84
CA LEU A 318 1.57 17.82 -8.06
C LEU A 318 1.20 18.35 -6.68
N CYS A 319 2.10 19.07 -6.00
CA CYS A 319 1.76 19.68 -4.73
C CYS A 319 0.64 20.72 -4.86
N HIS A 320 0.69 21.59 -5.88
CA HIS A 320 -0.40 22.53 -6.13
C HIS A 320 -1.72 21.80 -6.41
N LEU A 321 -1.69 20.73 -7.22
CA LEU A 321 -2.86 19.88 -7.49
C LEU A 321 -3.42 19.26 -6.19
N CYS A 322 -2.57 18.66 -5.36
CA CYS A 322 -3.01 17.94 -4.16
C CYS A 322 -3.50 18.85 -3.03
N HIS A 323 -3.15 20.13 -3.07
CA HIS A 323 -3.57 21.15 -2.09
C HIS A 323 -4.63 22.10 -2.65
N ASP A 324 -5.22 21.79 -3.81
CA ASP A 324 -6.21 22.63 -4.50
C ASP A 324 -5.74 24.09 -4.69
N LEU A 325 -4.44 24.29 -4.94
CA LEU A 325 -3.84 25.59 -5.18
C LEU A 325 -3.76 25.89 -6.69
N SER A 326 -3.97 27.16 -7.06
CA SER A 326 -3.69 27.63 -8.41
C SER A 326 -2.25 27.36 -8.79
N PHE A 327 -2.00 26.90 -10.01
CA PHE A 327 -0.65 26.59 -10.48
C PHE A 327 0.28 27.83 -10.47
N PRO A 328 1.61 27.63 -10.36
CA PRO A 328 2.56 28.71 -10.19
C PRO A 328 2.48 29.77 -11.30
N CYS A 329 2.53 31.05 -10.90
CA CYS A 329 2.49 32.20 -11.80
C CYS A 329 3.65 33.15 -11.56
N VAL A 330 3.97 33.94 -12.58
CA VAL A 330 4.81 35.14 -12.47
C VAL A 330 3.98 36.36 -12.85
N PRO A 331 4.18 37.51 -12.17
CA PRO A 331 3.55 38.77 -12.58
C PRO A 331 3.98 39.13 -14.00
N MET A 332 3.13 39.88 -14.72
CA MET A 332 3.50 40.43 -16.02
C MET A 332 4.71 41.36 -15.85
N GLY A 333 5.81 41.01 -16.50
CA GLY A 333 7.02 41.85 -16.56
C GLY A 333 6.99 42.82 -17.73
N ASP A 334 7.92 43.79 -17.71
CA ASP A 334 8.05 44.86 -18.72
C ASP A 334 8.33 44.33 -20.15
N THR A 335 8.84 43.11 -20.27
CA THR A 335 9.12 42.43 -21.54
C THR A 335 7.91 41.70 -22.15
N GLY A 336 6.72 41.84 -21.56
CA GLY A 336 5.48 41.16 -22.00
C GLY A 336 5.43 39.66 -21.65
N SER A 337 6.42 39.14 -20.93
CA SER A 337 6.40 37.78 -20.37
C SER A 337 5.72 37.79 -19.00
N GLY A 338 4.69 36.97 -18.83
CA GLY A 338 3.88 36.88 -17.62
C GLY A 338 2.81 35.82 -17.76
N GLY A 339 2.34 35.26 -16.64
CA GLY A 339 1.24 34.31 -16.65
C GLY A 339 1.40 33.16 -15.66
N CYS A 340 0.44 32.24 -15.73
CA CYS A 340 0.36 31.05 -14.89
C CYS A 340 0.61 29.79 -15.71
N LEU A 341 1.28 28.81 -15.11
CA LEU A 341 1.31 27.46 -15.65
C LEU A 341 -0.10 26.87 -15.66
N THR A 342 -0.39 25.98 -16.61
CA THR A 342 -1.76 25.50 -16.85
C THR A 342 -1.94 24.01 -16.62
N MET A 343 -3.20 23.59 -16.40
CA MET A 343 -3.55 22.17 -16.30
C MET A 343 -3.22 21.41 -17.58
N ALA A 344 -3.33 22.04 -18.75
CA ALA A 344 -2.97 21.45 -20.03
C ALA A 344 -1.46 21.14 -20.12
N GLN A 345 -0.60 22.08 -19.70
CA GLN A 345 0.85 21.85 -19.64
C GLN A 345 1.20 20.70 -18.67
N PHE A 346 0.54 20.65 -17.51
CA PHE A 346 0.68 19.55 -16.56
C PHE A 346 0.22 18.21 -17.13
N ALA A 347 -0.89 18.18 -17.87
CA ALA A 347 -1.41 16.97 -18.51
C ALA A 347 -0.41 16.34 -19.47
N VAL A 348 0.33 17.16 -20.26
CA VAL A 348 1.39 16.66 -21.16
C VAL A 348 2.52 15.99 -20.38
N ILE A 349 2.95 16.58 -19.25
CA ILE A 349 3.97 15.97 -18.40
C ILE A 349 3.45 14.64 -17.83
N ARG A 350 2.20 14.58 -17.37
CA ARG A 350 1.59 13.35 -16.84
C ARG A 350 1.46 12.26 -17.90
N ARG A 351 1.00 12.61 -19.10
CA ARG A 351 0.96 11.69 -20.25
C ARG A 351 2.35 11.09 -20.49
N GLN A 352 3.37 11.93 -20.62
CA GLN A 352 4.73 11.43 -20.87
C GLN A 352 5.23 10.51 -19.75
N GLN A 353 4.91 10.77 -18.48
CA GLN A 353 5.29 9.87 -17.38
C GLN A 353 4.58 8.52 -17.46
N LEU A 354 3.30 8.48 -17.87
CA LEU A 354 2.56 7.25 -18.06
C LEU A 354 3.11 6.44 -19.25
N ASP A 355 3.44 7.12 -20.36
CA ASP A 355 4.10 6.50 -21.51
C ASP A 355 5.48 5.95 -21.14
N ASP A 356 6.26 6.69 -20.36
CA ASP A 356 7.55 6.25 -19.83
C ASP A 356 7.41 5.00 -18.96
N GLU A 357 6.36 4.89 -18.14
CA GLU A 357 6.09 3.69 -17.36
C GLU A 357 5.78 2.47 -18.23
N VAL A 358 5.01 2.65 -19.31
CA VAL A 358 4.73 1.57 -20.29
C VAL A 358 6.01 1.11 -20.96
N ASP A 359 6.83 2.04 -21.46
CA ASP A 359 8.10 1.71 -22.13
C ASP A 359 9.11 1.08 -21.16
N ARG A 360 9.23 1.62 -19.93
CA ARG A 360 10.08 1.06 -18.87
C ARG A 360 9.76 -0.41 -18.58
N ARG A 361 8.46 -0.76 -18.51
CA ARG A 361 8.01 -2.16 -18.35
C ARG A 361 8.43 -3.03 -19.53
N ARG A 362 8.18 -2.56 -20.75
CA ARG A 362 8.54 -3.28 -21.98
C ARG A 362 10.04 -3.57 -22.05
N MET A 363 10.88 -2.62 -21.65
CA MET A 363 12.34 -2.75 -21.73
C MET A 363 12.93 -3.60 -20.60
N GLY A 364 12.30 -3.66 -19.43
CA GLY A 364 12.67 -4.56 -18.33
C GLY A 364 14.00 -4.23 -17.62
N LEU A 365 14.69 -3.14 -17.97
CA LEU A 365 15.93 -2.70 -17.31
C LEU A 365 15.68 -2.34 -15.84
N TYR A 366 14.63 -1.56 -15.58
CA TYR A 366 14.23 -1.23 -14.21
C TYR A 366 13.92 -2.47 -13.37
N ARG A 367 13.34 -3.53 -13.96
CA ARG A 367 13.06 -4.79 -13.25
C ARG A 367 14.34 -5.50 -12.82
N LYS A 368 15.36 -5.52 -13.69
CA LYS A 368 16.70 -6.06 -13.37
C LYS A 368 17.34 -5.27 -12.22
N TYR A 369 17.27 -3.94 -12.25
CA TYR A 369 17.66 -3.08 -11.13
C TYR A 369 16.90 -3.43 -9.85
N ALA A 370 15.56 -3.49 -9.92
CA ALA A 370 14.66 -3.66 -8.80
C ALA A 370 14.91 -4.96 -8.02
N ILE A 371 15.12 -6.06 -8.74
CA ILE A 371 15.43 -7.38 -8.14
C ILE A 371 16.70 -7.32 -7.29
N LEU A 372 17.76 -6.68 -7.81
CA LEU A 372 19.02 -6.55 -7.07
C LEU A 372 18.95 -5.52 -5.94
N ALA A 373 18.18 -4.45 -6.16
CA ALA A 373 17.98 -3.40 -5.18
C ALA A 373 17.18 -3.89 -3.96
N MET A 374 16.14 -4.69 -4.19
CA MET A 374 15.17 -5.08 -3.16
C MET A 374 15.41 -6.47 -2.56
N TYR A 375 16.30 -7.28 -3.15
CA TYR A 375 16.66 -8.58 -2.57
C TYR A 375 17.03 -8.49 -1.08
N PRO A 376 17.88 -7.57 -0.61
CA PRO A 376 18.21 -7.49 0.82
C PRO A 376 16.99 -7.33 1.74
N TYR A 377 16.03 -6.48 1.35
CA TYR A 377 14.80 -6.27 2.11
C TYR A 377 13.89 -7.51 2.08
N LEU A 378 13.70 -8.10 0.89
CA LEU A 378 12.90 -9.31 0.72
C LEU A 378 13.50 -10.51 1.48
N ASN A 379 14.83 -10.65 1.47
CA ASN A 379 15.54 -11.69 2.21
C ASN A 379 15.38 -11.55 3.72
N ARG A 380 15.45 -10.31 4.26
CA ARG A 380 15.15 -10.07 5.67
C ARG A 380 13.69 -10.38 6.00
N THR A 381 12.75 -10.01 5.13
CA THR A 381 11.31 -10.29 5.30
C THR A 381 11.06 -11.81 5.32
N ALA A 382 11.60 -12.55 4.34
CA ALA A 382 11.54 -14.00 4.30
C ALA A 382 12.13 -14.64 5.56
N THR A 383 13.32 -14.19 5.99
CA THR A 383 13.99 -14.70 7.19
C THR A 383 13.16 -14.44 8.46
N LYS A 384 12.51 -13.27 8.58
CA LYS A 384 11.62 -12.94 9.70
C LYS A 384 10.40 -13.86 9.72
N MET A 385 9.72 -14.01 8.58
CA MET A 385 8.58 -14.93 8.43
C MET A 385 8.96 -16.37 8.78
N GLU A 386 10.12 -16.86 8.34
CA GLU A 386 10.58 -18.21 8.65
C GLU A 386 10.84 -18.43 10.14
N ARG A 387 11.35 -17.42 10.84
CA ARG A 387 11.56 -17.51 12.30
C ARG A 387 10.22 -17.62 13.02
N VAL A 388 9.24 -16.80 12.65
CA VAL A 388 7.88 -16.86 13.22
C VAL A 388 7.22 -18.20 12.89
N ALA A 389 7.32 -18.66 11.64
CA ALA A 389 6.82 -19.96 11.20
C ALA A 389 7.38 -21.10 12.05
N LYS A 390 8.71 -21.17 12.22
CA LYS A 390 9.38 -22.19 13.05
C LYS A 390 8.96 -22.13 14.52
N ALA A 391 8.77 -20.92 15.06
CA ALA A 391 8.30 -20.75 16.44
C ALA A 391 6.83 -21.16 16.63
N SER A 392 6.03 -21.20 15.56
CA SER A 392 4.62 -21.61 15.59
C SER A 392 4.40 -23.13 15.52
N GLU A 393 5.46 -23.92 15.34
CA GLU A 393 5.40 -25.38 15.26
C GLU A 393 4.98 -26.00 16.61
N ALA A 394 4.21 -27.08 16.55
CA ALA A 394 3.76 -27.79 17.75
C ALA A 394 4.94 -28.27 18.61
N GLY A 395 4.90 -28.00 19.90
CA GLY A 395 5.94 -28.41 20.86
C GLY A 395 7.16 -27.49 20.94
N ARG A 396 7.21 -26.40 20.16
CA ARG A 396 8.23 -25.36 20.32
C ARG A 396 7.86 -24.38 21.42
N GLN A 397 8.84 -24.06 22.28
CA GLN A 397 8.70 -22.98 23.26
C GLN A 397 8.96 -21.63 22.59
N PRO A 398 8.12 -20.60 22.84
CA PRO A 398 8.39 -19.24 22.41
C PRO A 398 9.72 -18.73 22.97
N ARG A 399 10.40 -17.86 22.24
CA ARG A 399 11.58 -17.14 22.78
C ARG A 399 11.18 -16.23 23.93
N ALA A 400 12.13 -15.93 24.81
CA ALA A 400 11.98 -14.88 25.80
C ALA A 400 11.66 -13.55 25.12
N GLY A 401 10.50 -12.96 25.44
CA GLY A 401 9.97 -11.76 24.79
C GLY A 401 9.19 -12.01 23.49
N GLY A 402 8.99 -13.26 23.06
CA GLY A 402 8.23 -13.59 21.86
C GLY A 402 8.96 -13.35 20.54
N GLU A 403 8.28 -13.63 19.44
CA GLU A 403 8.79 -13.38 18.08
C GLU A 403 8.34 -12.02 17.55
N GLU A 404 9.04 -11.53 16.53
CA GLU A 404 8.72 -10.29 15.84
C GLU A 404 7.46 -10.47 14.97
N VAL A 405 6.30 -10.16 15.54
CA VAL A 405 4.98 -10.36 14.92
C VAL A 405 4.53 -9.17 14.08
N PHE A 406 5.05 -7.96 14.32
CA PHE A 406 4.74 -6.78 13.52
C PHE A 406 6.00 -6.00 13.14
N THR A 407 6.15 -5.70 11.84
CA THR A 407 7.19 -4.81 11.31
C THR A 407 6.57 -3.61 10.61
N LEU A 408 7.10 -2.42 10.86
CA LEU A 408 6.84 -1.20 10.10
C LEU A 408 8.14 -0.64 9.52
N ALA A 409 8.20 -0.52 8.19
CA ALA A 409 9.26 0.15 7.44
C ALA A 409 8.74 1.42 6.77
N SER A 410 9.12 2.59 7.26
CA SER A 410 8.69 3.87 6.67
C SER A 410 9.71 4.45 5.69
N ALA A 411 9.31 4.53 4.42
CA ALA A 411 10.17 4.62 3.25
C ALA A 411 9.69 5.66 2.21
N HIS A 412 10.17 5.54 0.98
CA HIS A 412 9.93 6.47 -0.13
C HIS A 412 9.27 5.77 -1.32
N ASP A 413 8.81 6.54 -2.30
CA ASP A 413 8.42 6.02 -3.62
C ASP A 413 9.56 5.24 -4.27
N VAL A 414 10.79 5.77 -4.23
CA VAL A 414 12.00 5.10 -4.73
C VAL A 414 12.36 3.81 -3.99
N THR A 415 11.64 3.46 -2.91
CA THR A 415 11.74 2.17 -2.21
C THR A 415 10.57 1.26 -2.58
N VAL A 416 9.33 1.77 -2.53
CA VAL A 416 8.12 0.99 -2.80
C VAL A 416 8.02 0.60 -4.28
N ALA A 417 8.36 1.50 -5.21
CA ALA A 417 8.31 1.23 -6.64
C ALA A 417 9.23 0.08 -7.08
N PRO A 418 10.53 0.02 -6.71
CA PRO A 418 11.33 -1.16 -7.01
C PRO A 418 10.86 -2.39 -6.23
N LEU A 419 10.28 -2.28 -5.02
CA LEU A 419 9.74 -3.45 -4.31
C LEU A 419 8.59 -4.10 -5.10
N LEU A 420 7.64 -3.29 -5.60
CA LEU A 420 6.55 -3.77 -6.47
C LEU A 420 7.10 -4.43 -7.75
N SER A 421 8.05 -3.78 -8.42
CA SER A 421 8.68 -4.33 -9.64
C SER A 421 9.44 -5.64 -9.37
N ALA A 422 10.17 -5.73 -8.25
CA ALA A 422 10.88 -6.95 -7.86
C ALA A 422 9.90 -8.12 -7.64
N LEU A 423 8.74 -7.87 -7.05
CA LEU A 423 7.68 -8.87 -6.88
C LEU A 423 6.98 -9.25 -8.21
N GLY A 424 7.25 -8.52 -9.29
CA GLY A 424 6.59 -8.68 -10.60
C GLY A 424 5.24 -7.98 -10.71
N LEU A 425 4.92 -7.06 -9.80
CA LEU A 425 3.70 -6.25 -9.81
C LEU A 425 3.91 -5.00 -10.66
N GLU A 426 4.34 -5.17 -11.91
CA GLU A 426 4.77 -4.05 -12.76
C GLU A 426 3.61 -3.17 -13.23
N GLU A 427 2.41 -3.74 -13.30
CA GLU A 427 1.15 -3.04 -13.60
C GLU A 427 0.58 -2.28 -12.39
N ALA A 428 1.17 -2.44 -11.20
CA ALA A 428 0.79 -1.65 -10.04
C ALA A 428 1.07 -0.16 -10.34
N ARG A 429 0.07 0.69 -10.09
CA ARG A 429 0.20 2.15 -10.22
C ARG A 429 1.37 2.67 -9.38
N PHE A 430 2.01 3.74 -9.85
CA PHE A 430 3.07 4.42 -9.11
C PHE A 430 2.66 4.65 -7.65
N PRO A 431 3.57 4.45 -6.67
CA PRO A 431 3.23 4.60 -5.26
C PRO A 431 2.67 5.99 -4.94
N ARG A 432 1.35 6.09 -4.73
CA ARG A 432 0.65 7.29 -4.23
C ARG A 432 1.16 7.71 -2.85
N PHE A 433 0.87 8.93 -2.42
CA PHE A 433 1.19 9.34 -1.05
C PHE A 433 0.55 8.38 -0.05
N ALA A 434 1.30 8.04 1.00
CA ALA A 434 0.90 7.06 2.01
C ALA A 434 0.54 5.66 1.46
N ALA A 435 1.06 5.29 0.28
CA ALA A 435 0.94 3.92 -0.22
C ALA A 435 1.53 2.92 0.78
N ARG A 436 0.92 1.74 0.90
CA ARG A 436 1.35 0.66 1.78
C ARG A 436 1.43 -0.66 1.03
N ILE A 437 2.48 -1.43 1.29
CA ILE A 437 2.58 -2.84 0.91
C ILE A 437 2.68 -3.67 2.20
N VAL A 438 1.89 -4.73 2.26
CA VAL A 438 1.74 -5.56 3.45
C VAL A 438 2.01 -7.01 3.09
N PHE A 439 2.87 -7.66 3.86
CA PHE A 439 3.08 -9.10 3.79
C PHE A 439 2.52 -9.73 5.06
N GLU A 440 1.67 -10.74 4.92
CA GLU A 440 1.06 -11.45 6.03
C GLU A 440 1.43 -12.93 5.99
N LEU A 441 1.76 -13.47 7.16
CA LEU A 441 2.03 -14.89 7.34
C LEU A 441 0.84 -15.56 8.04
N TRP A 442 0.27 -16.58 7.42
CA TRP A 442 -0.90 -17.30 7.90
C TRP A 442 -0.58 -18.77 8.14
N LYS A 443 -1.28 -19.40 9.09
CA LYS A 443 -1.24 -20.84 9.35
C LYS A 443 -2.65 -21.43 9.30
N SER A 444 -2.85 -22.49 8.52
CA SER A 444 -4.13 -23.21 8.49
C SER A 444 -4.34 -24.03 9.77
N PRO A 445 -5.57 -24.46 10.08
CA PRO A 445 -5.80 -25.42 11.15
C PRO A 445 -5.05 -26.74 10.87
N PRO A 446 -4.66 -27.49 11.92
CA PRO A 446 -4.07 -28.81 11.77
C PRO A 446 -5.05 -29.78 11.11
N VAL A 447 -4.55 -30.65 10.24
CA VAL A 447 -5.38 -31.64 9.56
C VAL A 447 -5.25 -32.98 10.28
N THR A 448 -6.34 -33.43 10.89
CA THR A 448 -6.44 -34.79 11.44
C THR A 448 -6.72 -35.75 10.29
N GLN A 449 -5.73 -36.54 9.87
CA GLN A 449 -6.00 -37.61 8.91
C GLN A 449 -6.84 -38.70 9.60
N GLY A 450 -8.12 -38.78 9.21
CA GLY A 450 -9.06 -39.81 9.62
C GLY A 450 -9.43 -40.72 8.46
N GLN A 451 -8.93 -41.96 8.52
CA GLN A 451 -9.52 -43.17 7.93
C GLN A 451 -9.88 -43.11 6.42
N ALA A 452 -8.91 -43.41 5.55
CA ALA A 452 -9.27 -44.23 4.40
C ALA A 452 -9.84 -45.54 4.96
N LYS A 453 -11.15 -45.74 4.84
CA LYS A 453 -11.82 -47.01 5.15
C LYS A 453 -11.15 -48.14 4.38
N LYS A 454 -10.21 -48.86 5.00
CA LYS A 454 -9.86 -50.25 4.67
C LYS A 454 -9.15 -50.89 5.88
N LYS A 455 -9.95 -51.70 6.59
CA LYS A 455 -9.62 -52.74 7.58
C LYS A 455 -8.63 -52.37 8.69
N ALA A 456 -9.19 -52.32 9.90
CA ALA A 456 -8.49 -52.18 11.17
C ALA A 456 -7.35 -53.20 11.34
N GLY A 457 -6.13 -52.70 11.41
CA GLY A 457 -5.04 -53.28 12.21
C GLY A 457 -4.84 -52.42 13.45
N LYS A 458 -4.86 -53.03 14.64
CA LYS A 458 -4.57 -52.36 15.92
C LYS A 458 -3.16 -51.76 15.88
N GLY A 459 -3.02 -50.44 16.00
CA GLY A 459 -1.74 -49.83 16.39
C GLY A 459 -1.32 -48.50 15.73
N GLU A 460 -2.03 -47.96 14.74
CA GLU A 460 -1.62 -46.69 14.12
C GLU A 460 -2.17 -45.47 14.87
N LYS A 461 -1.29 -44.80 15.63
CA LYS A 461 -1.54 -43.43 16.11
C LYS A 461 -1.81 -42.54 14.91
N SER A 462 -3.00 -41.95 14.84
CA SER A 462 -3.32 -40.87 13.90
C SER A 462 -2.23 -39.79 14.01
N LYS A 463 -1.41 -39.63 12.97
CA LYS A 463 -0.45 -38.53 12.88
C LYS A 463 -1.21 -37.28 12.45
N THR A 464 -1.57 -36.43 13.40
CA THR A 464 -2.06 -35.07 13.11
C THR A 464 -0.95 -34.30 12.41
N LYS A 465 -1.18 -33.87 11.16
CA LYS A 465 -0.24 -33.03 10.43
C LYS A 465 -0.42 -31.59 10.92
N ASP A 466 0.67 -30.93 11.29
CA ASP A 466 0.64 -29.52 11.67
C ASP A 466 0.07 -28.66 10.52
N GLY A 467 -0.50 -27.50 10.88
CA GLY A 467 -1.08 -26.55 9.93
C GLY A 467 -0.07 -26.09 8.87
N GLU A 468 -0.55 -25.87 7.65
CA GLU A 468 0.27 -25.39 6.54
C GLU A 468 0.44 -23.86 6.60
N LEU A 469 1.55 -23.36 6.07
CA LEU A 469 1.92 -21.95 6.13
C LEU A 469 1.68 -21.26 4.78
N PHE A 470 1.09 -20.07 4.85
CA PHE A 470 0.70 -19.29 3.70
C PHE A 470 1.19 -17.84 3.81
N ILE A 471 1.38 -17.21 2.67
CA ILE A 471 1.70 -15.80 2.53
C ILE A 471 0.58 -15.09 1.78
N ARG A 472 0.30 -13.86 2.22
CA ARG A 472 -0.48 -12.90 1.43
C ARG A 472 0.32 -11.62 1.26
N VAL A 473 0.24 -11.03 0.08
CA VAL A 473 0.81 -9.72 -0.25
C VAL A 473 -0.33 -8.78 -0.64
N LEU A 474 -0.44 -7.66 0.05
CA LEU A 474 -1.43 -6.62 -0.25
C LEU A 474 -0.75 -5.33 -0.66
N TYR A 475 -1.35 -4.60 -1.59
CA TYR A 475 -0.93 -3.26 -1.96
C TYR A 475 -2.12 -2.30 -1.88
N ASN A 476 -2.04 -1.34 -0.96
CA ASN A 476 -3.12 -0.38 -0.69
C ASN A 476 -4.49 -1.01 -0.40
N GLY A 477 -4.49 -2.15 0.31
CA GLY A 477 -5.71 -2.87 0.67
C GLY A 477 -6.12 -3.96 -0.33
N GLU A 478 -5.58 -3.97 -1.54
CA GLU A 478 -5.90 -5.00 -2.54
C GLU A 478 -5.01 -6.23 -2.39
N ASP A 479 -5.59 -7.42 -2.45
CA ASP A 479 -4.83 -8.67 -2.46
C ASP A 479 -4.18 -8.88 -3.83
N VAL A 480 -2.86 -8.65 -3.87
CA VAL A 480 -2.05 -8.76 -5.09
C VAL A 480 -1.24 -10.05 -5.14
N THR A 481 -1.48 -10.98 -4.22
CA THR A 481 -0.64 -12.18 -4.03
C THR A 481 -0.51 -12.99 -5.31
N PHE A 482 -1.63 -13.26 -5.99
CA PHE A 482 -1.66 -14.05 -7.23
C PHE A 482 -1.25 -13.26 -8.47
N HIS A 483 -0.93 -11.98 -8.34
CA HIS A 483 -0.27 -11.20 -9.38
C HIS A 483 1.26 -11.21 -9.24
N THR A 484 1.78 -11.66 -8.09
CA THR A 484 3.23 -11.76 -7.88
C THR A 484 3.86 -12.85 -8.73
N THR A 485 5.14 -12.66 -9.09
CA THR A 485 5.92 -13.64 -9.87
C THR A 485 5.94 -15.02 -9.22
N PHE A 486 5.95 -15.08 -7.89
CA PHE A 486 6.07 -16.33 -7.15
C PHE A 486 4.74 -17.07 -6.94
N CYS A 487 3.59 -16.44 -7.17
CA CYS A 487 2.30 -17.08 -6.95
C CYS A 487 1.34 -17.06 -8.15
N ARG A 488 1.63 -16.32 -9.22
CA ARG A 488 0.76 -16.25 -10.40
C ARG A 488 0.48 -17.58 -11.10
N SER A 489 1.40 -18.54 -10.99
CA SER A 489 1.24 -19.87 -11.59
C SER A 489 0.65 -20.89 -10.62
N HIS A 490 0.25 -20.46 -9.42
CA HIS A 490 -0.38 -21.35 -8.44
C HIS A 490 -1.89 -21.34 -8.64
N ASP A 491 -2.46 -22.53 -8.86
CA ASP A 491 -3.90 -22.68 -9.00
C ASP A 491 -4.61 -22.29 -7.70
N ARG A 492 -5.45 -21.26 -7.79
CA ARG A 492 -6.25 -20.81 -6.65
C ARG A 492 -7.46 -21.71 -6.50
N HIS A 493 -7.45 -22.54 -5.45
CA HIS A 493 -8.60 -23.36 -5.10
C HIS A 493 -9.46 -22.66 -4.05
N THR A 494 -10.79 -22.82 -4.14
CA THR A 494 -11.74 -22.26 -3.18
C THR A 494 -11.46 -22.71 -1.74
N SER A 495 -10.93 -23.93 -1.57
CA SER A 495 -10.56 -24.51 -0.27
C SER A 495 -9.20 -24.06 0.28
N GLN A 496 -8.34 -23.46 -0.56
CA GLN A 496 -7.03 -22.92 -0.17
C GLN A 496 -6.79 -21.60 -0.91
N PRO A 497 -7.42 -20.49 -0.48
CA PRO A 497 -7.37 -19.24 -1.22
C PRO A 497 -6.09 -18.43 -1.02
N LEU A 498 -5.13 -18.92 -0.22
CA LEU A 498 -3.87 -18.22 0.08
C LEU A 498 -2.68 -18.91 -0.58
N CYS A 499 -1.61 -18.14 -0.83
CA CYS A 499 -0.40 -18.66 -1.47
C CYS A 499 0.48 -19.43 -0.48
N PRO A 500 0.99 -20.64 -0.80
CA PRO A 500 1.94 -21.33 0.07
C PRO A 500 3.20 -20.51 0.35
N LEU A 501 3.62 -20.41 1.61
CA LEU A 501 4.82 -19.65 2.01
C LEU A 501 6.09 -20.10 1.26
N LYS A 502 6.20 -21.41 0.98
CA LYS A 502 7.34 -22.00 0.26
C LYS A 502 7.61 -21.35 -1.10
N ASN A 503 6.57 -20.84 -1.78
CA ASN A 503 6.71 -20.19 -3.08
C ASN A 503 7.48 -18.87 -2.94
N PHE A 504 7.13 -18.05 -1.94
CA PHE A 504 7.85 -16.83 -1.63
C PHE A 504 9.29 -17.10 -1.19
N LEU A 505 9.51 -18.14 -0.36
CA LEU A 505 10.86 -18.51 0.08
C LEU A 505 11.75 -19.00 -1.08
N SER A 506 11.21 -19.82 -2.00
CA SER A 506 11.92 -20.24 -3.21
C SER A 506 12.29 -19.05 -4.08
N PHE A 507 11.33 -18.15 -4.29
CA PHE A 507 11.51 -16.95 -5.07
C PHE A 507 12.65 -16.07 -4.56
N VAL A 508 12.64 -15.76 -3.25
CA VAL A 508 13.65 -14.89 -2.65
C VAL A 508 15.04 -15.54 -2.64
N ARG A 509 15.11 -16.87 -2.47
CA ARG A 509 16.41 -17.57 -2.38
C ARG A 509 17.07 -17.80 -3.74
N LYS A 510 16.27 -17.96 -4.79
CA LYS A 510 16.77 -18.44 -6.09
C LYS A 510 16.03 -17.81 -7.26
N ASP A 511 14.72 -17.98 -7.35
CA ASP A 511 14.01 -17.81 -8.63
C ASP A 511 14.01 -16.36 -9.13
N MET A 512 14.06 -15.38 -8.21
CA MET A 512 14.09 -13.96 -8.57
C MET A 512 15.33 -13.57 -9.40
N PHE A 513 16.45 -14.29 -9.28
CA PHE A 513 17.70 -13.96 -9.99
C PHE A 513 17.71 -14.43 -11.45
N SER A 514 16.74 -15.25 -11.84
CA SER A 514 16.58 -15.69 -13.25
C SER A 514 16.44 -14.51 -14.22
N VAL A 515 15.84 -13.40 -13.78
CA VAL A 515 15.64 -12.17 -14.59
C VAL A 515 16.97 -11.53 -15.00
N VAL A 516 18.04 -11.79 -14.26
CA VAL A 516 19.41 -11.34 -14.53
C VAL A 516 20.34 -12.49 -14.89
N ASN A 517 19.78 -13.64 -15.30
CA ASN A 517 20.50 -14.85 -15.69
C ASN A 517 21.49 -15.37 -14.63
N ALA A 518 21.16 -15.23 -13.35
CA ALA A 518 21.98 -15.65 -12.23
C ALA A 518 21.23 -16.62 -11.31
N THR A 519 21.96 -17.36 -10.48
CA THR A 519 21.41 -18.35 -9.54
C THR A 519 21.47 -17.89 -8.08
N SER A 520 22.21 -16.82 -7.79
CA SER A 520 22.36 -16.26 -6.44
C SER A 520 22.59 -14.75 -6.50
N TYR A 521 22.34 -14.06 -5.38
CA TYR A 521 22.60 -12.61 -5.28
C TYR A 521 24.07 -12.26 -5.54
N LYS A 522 24.99 -13.06 -4.99
CA LYS A 522 26.43 -12.84 -5.17
C LYS A 522 26.84 -12.97 -6.64
N GLU A 523 26.36 -14.01 -7.32
CA GLU A 523 26.59 -14.14 -8.76
C GLU A 523 25.99 -12.95 -9.50
N ALA A 524 24.74 -12.60 -9.22
CA ALA A 524 24.03 -11.52 -9.90
C ALA A 524 24.69 -10.15 -9.75
N CYS A 525 25.34 -9.88 -8.61
CA CYS A 525 25.99 -8.59 -8.34
C CYS A 525 27.39 -8.46 -8.94
N TYR A 526 28.14 -9.56 -9.06
CA TYR A 526 29.58 -9.53 -9.39
C TYR A 526 29.97 -10.31 -10.64
N ARG A 527 29.01 -10.94 -11.34
CA ARG A 527 29.29 -11.62 -12.61
C ARG A 527 29.83 -10.60 -13.63
N ARG A 528 31.08 -10.81 -14.06
CA ARG A 528 31.66 -10.02 -15.15
C ARG A 528 30.89 -10.32 -16.45
N PRO A 529 30.59 -9.31 -17.28
CA PRO A 529 30.14 -9.57 -18.64
C PRO A 529 31.22 -10.43 -19.31
N GLY A 530 30.81 -11.59 -19.82
CA GLY A 530 31.66 -12.45 -20.63
C GLY A 530 31.82 -11.90 -22.04
#